data_AF-A0A0R2C6X6-F1
#
_entry.id   AF-A0A0R2C6X6-F1
#
_cell.length_a   1.000
_cell.length_b   1.000
_cell.length_c   1.000
_cell.angle_alpha   90.00
_cell.angle_beta   90.00
_cell.angle_gamma   90.00
#
_symmetry.space_group_name_H-M   'P 1'
#
loop_
_entity.id
_entity.type
_entity.pdbx_description
1 polymer ?
#
loop_
_entity_poly.entity_id
_entity_poly.type
_entity_poly.pdbx_seq_one_letter_code
_entity_poly.pdbx_strand_id
1 'polypeptide(L)'
;MKKLQLAGGIVGVILITALGVGGYVSLHHSAQQHRHQQTSALTASRQILGARQTFWRQQGKVTAQASNKGHLQAFQYAQNATMGSTWIFHRGQLGGYTRINYQELKARLRKTDAEAGSTGTAYHFATIKQLNQALAKAKAHITIRHYSDLSYYRDGTVSVQNNGFIASGHHLYALSMAYGQSSAELGGVEMAQVFTDKGFTAPRHHLGNRQIAGNWVDNEYDALQVRDGQLYVTGGSGNFTSVSRTNVEDLAKQSATSLYASRYPTQVATAMYAGYTIPQATARVAGDQEYMYLFLSSTKMVRLKDGHATVFHKSTAKSVADDAHVDAHVRRVFAAADRQRQGTYADAVSTLDDGTYEVVFVHTLNMFTQTNYMDQRDYQQATIHDGQVTFKEM
;
A
#
# COMPACT_ATOMS: atom_id res chain seq x y z
N MET A 1 -45.30 64.42 -19.63
CA MET A 1 -46.74 64.72 -19.76
C MET A 1 -47.55 63.62 -19.07
N LYS A 2 -48.50 64.01 -18.19
CA LYS A 2 -49.55 63.21 -17.49
C LYS A 2 -49.06 62.05 -16.59
N LYS A 3 -49.09 62.04 -15.24
CA LYS A 3 -50.07 62.37 -14.15
C LYS A 3 -51.39 61.58 -14.19
N LEU A 4 -51.57 60.65 -13.22
CA LEU A 4 -52.62 60.54 -12.16
C LEU A 4 -52.42 59.16 -11.44
N GLN A 5 -52.20 58.99 -10.13
CA GLN A 5 -53.05 59.18 -8.92
C GLN A 5 -54.34 58.30 -8.92
N LEU A 6 -54.85 57.65 -7.86
CA LEU A 6 -54.71 57.74 -6.39
C LEU A 6 -55.50 56.57 -5.71
N ALA A 7 -55.26 56.34 -4.40
CA ALA A 7 -56.17 55.87 -3.30
C ALA A 7 -55.63 54.64 -2.52
N GLY A 8 -55.59 54.56 -1.19
CA GLY A 8 -56.01 55.43 -0.08
C GLY A 8 -55.67 54.75 1.28
N GLY A 9 -55.46 55.53 2.35
CA GLY A 9 -55.23 55.07 3.75
C GLY A 9 -56.46 54.43 4.40
N ILE A 10 -56.54 54.01 5.67
CA ILE A 10 -56.13 54.55 6.99
C ILE A 10 -56.27 53.34 7.99
N VAL A 11 -55.49 53.09 9.06
CA VAL A 11 -55.65 53.54 10.47
C VAL A 11 -54.70 52.66 11.31
N GLY A 12 -53.94 53.27 12.23
CA GLY A 12 -53.29 52.57 13.34
C GLY A 12 -54.01 52.85 14.66
N VAL A 13 -54.08 51.87 15.56
CA VAL A 13 -54.15 52.08 17.02
C VAL A 13 -53.38 50.95 17.71
N ILE A 14 -52.58 51.38 18.68
CA ILE A 14 -51.65 50.66 19.54
C ILE A 14 -52.41 49.90 20.65
N LEU A 15 -51.92 48.71 21.04
CA LEU A 15 -52.05 48.26 22.43
C LEU A 15 -50.68 47.82 22.97
N ILE A 16 -50.22 48.54 23.99
CA ILE A 16 -49.09 48.21 24.85
C ILE A 16 -49.63 47.42 26.03
N THR A 17 -49.00 46.31 26.38
CA THR A 17 -48.84 45.89 27.78
C THR A 17 -47.50 45.19 27.94
N ALA A 18 -46.63 45.85 28.68
CA ALA A 18 -45.33 45.38 29.13
C ALA A 18 -45.48 44.33 30.25
N LEU A 19 -44.48 43.44 30.37
CA LEU A 19 -43.61 43.28 31.55
C LEU A 19 -42.99 41.88 31.59
N GLY A 20 -41.68 41.83 31.83
CA GLY A 20 -41.12 40.76 32.64
C GLY A 20 -39.99 39.94 32.02
N VAL A 21 -38.76 40.36 32.33
CA VAL A 21 -37.59 39.51 32.64
C VAL A 21 -36.98 38.70 31.47
N GLY A 22 -35.79 39.11 31.05
CA GLY A 22 -34.93 38.22 30.25
C GLY A 22 -33.78 38.86 29.48
N GLY A 23 -33.15 39.91 29.99
CA GLY A 23 -31.88 40.37 29.44
C GLY A 23 -30.78 39.36 29.71
N TYR A 24 -30.58 38.35 28.85
CA TYR A 24 -29.40 37.47 28.84
C TYR A 24 -29.17 36.74 27.50
N VAL A 25 -29.63 37.27 26.36
CA VAL A 25 -29.44 36.59 25.06
C VAL A 25 -28.89 37.56 24.02
N SER A 26 -27.65 38.00 24.17
CA SER A 26 -26.90 38.68 23.07
C SER A 26 -25.38 38.56 23.15
N LEU A 27 -24.82 37.62 23.94
CA LEU A 27 -23.35 37.40 24.01
C LEU A 27 -22.87 35.98 23.66
N HIS A 28 -23.73 35.12 23.11
CA HIS A 28 -23.35 33.74 22.77
C HIS A 28 -23.29 33.39 21.27
N HIS A 29 -23.60 34.32 20.36
CA HIS A 29 -23.58 34.02 18.92
C HIS A 29 -22.26 34.30 18.19
N SER A 30 -21.26 34.90 18.87
CA SER A 30 -19.94 35.18 18.26
C SER A 30 -18.83 34.20 18.68
N ALA A 31 -19.13 33.25 19.58
CA ALA A 31 -18.18 32.24 20.06
C ALA A 31 -18.35 30.85 19.40
N GLN A 32 -19.36 30.68 18.54
CA GLN A 32 -19.68 29.41 17.88
C GLN A 32 -19.13 29.28 16.44
N GLN A 33 -18.59 30.34 15.84
CA GLN A 33 -17.99 30.28 14.49
C GLN A 33 -16.45 30.15 14.48
N HIS A 34 -15.80 30.05 15.65
CA HIS A 34 -14.37 29.73 15.78
C HIS A 34 -14.06 28.44 16.55
N ARG A 35 -15.08 27.60 16.80
CA ARG A 35 -14.89 26.20 17.20
C ARG A 35 -15.14 25.28 16.00
N HIS A 36 -14.35 25.44 14.93
CA HIS A 36 -13.95 24.23 14.23
C HIS A 36 -13.24 23.38 15.28
N GLN A 37 -13.85 22.23 15.63
CA GLN A 37 -13.29 21.26 16.55
C GLN A 37 -11.81 21.10 16.19
N GLN A 38 -10.95 21.65 17.04
CA GLN A 38 -9.53 21.40 16.99
C GLN A 38 -9.39 19.98 17.56
N THR A 39 -9.77 18.99 16.74
CA THR A 39 -9.57 17.59 17.06
C THR A 39 -8.11 17.50 17.44
N SER A 40 -7.83 17.07 18.68
CA SER A 40 -6.45 16.99 19.15
C SER A 40 -5.61 16.27 18.10
N ALA A 41 -4.35 16.66 17.90
CA ALA A 41 -3.48 16.03 16.90
C ALA A 41 -3.48 14.48 17.04
N LEU A 42 -3.66 13.99 18.27
CA LEU A 42 -3.88 12.59 18.60
C LEU A 42 -5.16 12.00 17.98
N THR A 43 -6.32 12.65 18.17
CA THR A 43 -7.60 12.16 17.62
C THR A 43 -7.56 12.12 16.09
N ALA A 44 -7.02 13.18 15.46
CA ALA A 44 -6.85 13.22 14.01
C ALA A 44 -5.91 12.13 13.51
N SER A 45 -4.74 11.98 14.14
CA SER A 45 -3.78 10.91 13.84
C SER A 45 -4.40 9.53 13.95
N ARG A 46 -5.13 9.25 15.05
CA ARG A 46 -5.82 7.96 15.25
C ARG A 46 -6.89 7.69 14.20
N GLN A 47 -7.60 8.72 13.76
CA GLN A 47 -8.59 8.57 12.69
C GLN A 47 -7.92 8.23 11.35
N ILE A 48 -6.82 8.90 11.00
CA ILE A 48 -6.05 8.64 9.78
C ILE A 48 -5.48 7.22 9.79
N LEU A 49 -4.75 6.86 10.86
CA LEU A 49 -4.14 5.53 10.99
C LEU A 49 -5.20 4.42 11.18
N GLY A 50 -6.35 4.77 11.75
CA GLY A 50 -7.52 3.91 11.96
C GLY A 50 -8.37 3.66 10.72
N ALA A 51 -8.07 4.34 9.60
CA ALA A 51 -8.76 4.08 8.34
C ALA A 51 -8.60 2.62 7.89
N ARG A 52 -9.47 2.18 6.97
CA ARG A 52 -9.48 0.79 6.50
C ARG A 52 -8.10 0.36 6.03
N GLN A 53 -7.44 1.19 5.23
CA GLN A 53 -6.06 0.98 4.81
C GLN A 53 -5.43 2.31 4.38
N THR A 54 -4.17 2.57 4.74
CA THR A 54 -3.38 3.70 4.27
C THR A 54 -1.97 3.25 3.91
N PHE A 55 -1.40 3.89 2.89
CA PHE A 55 -0.08 3.56 2.33
C PHE A 55 0.80 4.79 2.42
N TRP A 56 1.99 4.64 2.95
CA TRP A 56 2.87 5.75 3.26
C TRP A 56 4.23 5.51 2.66
N ARG A 57 4.69 6.42 1.80
CA ARG A 57 6.04 6.38 1.21
C ARG A 57 6.89 7.47 1.82
N GLN A 58 8.11 7.11 2.23
CA GLN A 58 9.05 8.07 2.76
C GLN A 58 9.45 9.08 1.68
N GLN A 59 9.36 10.37 2.00
CA GLN A 59 9.76 11.47 1.14
C GLN A 59 11.00 12.20 1.65
N GLY A 60 11.34 12.01 2.91
CA GLY A 60 12.49 12.66 3.50
C GLY A 60 12.73 12.18 4.93
N LYS A 61 13.75 12.78 5.54
CA LYS A 61 14.11 12.54 6.93
C LYS A 61 14.64 13.80 7.58
N VAL A 62 14.51 13.85 8.90
CA VAL A 62 15.14 14.85 9.74
C VAL A 62 16.27 14.20 10.51
N THR A 63 17.47 14.74 10.37
CA THR A 63 18.65 14.34 11.16
C THR A 63 19.04 15.44 12.13
N ALA A 64 19.75 15.08 13.19
CA ALA A 64 20.34 16.00 14.15
C ALA A 64 21.75 15.54 14.53
N GLN A 65 22.59 16.48 14.94
CA GLN A 65 23.92 16.19 15.48
C GLN A 65 23.81 15.92 16.98
N ALA A 66 24.32 14.77 17.43
CA ALA A 66 24.38 14.44 18.85
C ALA A 66 25.71 14.90 19.46
N SER A 67 25.65 15.46 20.66
CA SER A 67 26.82 15.69 21.52
C SER A 67 27.08 14.49 22.42
N ASN A 68 28.28 14.37 22.98
CA ASN A 68 28.69 13.33 23.97
C ASN A 68 27.81 13.21 25.22
N LYS A 69 26.90 14.15 25.46
CA LYS A 69 25.92 14.11 26.58
C LYS A 69 24.52 13.73 26.11
N GLY A 70 24.37 13.32 24.85
CA GLY A 70 23.09 13.03 24.23
C GLY A 70 22.26 14.27 23.85
N HIS A 71 22.79 15.50 23.96
CA HIS A 71 22.06 16.67 23.45
C HIS A 71 22.04 16.68 21.92
N LEU A 72 20.88 16.98 21.34
CA LEU A 72 20.68 17.06 19.89
C LEU A 72 20.62 18.51 19.43
N GLN A 73 21.35 18.82 18.37
CA GLN A 73 21.41 20.15 17.77
C GLN A 73 21.48 20.08 16.24
N ALA A 74 21.48 21.23 15.57
CA ALA A 74 21.64 21.34 14.11
C ALA A 74 20.67 20.44 13.32
N PHE A 75 19.37 20.48 13.67
CA PHE A 75 18.35 19.70 12.97
C PHE A 75 18.27 20.10 11.48
N GLN A 76 18.36 19.12 10.59
CA GLN A 76 18.34 19.28 9.15
C GLN A 76 17.29 18.37 8.54
N TYR A 77 16.53 18.90 7.57
CA TYR A 77 15.62 18.10 6.76
C TYR A 77 16.29 17.83 5.42
N ALA A 78 16.34 16.57 5.03
CA ALA A 78 16.76 16.14 3.71
C ALA A 78 15.58 15.45 3.02
N GLN A 79 15.24 15.94 1.83
CA GLN A 79 14.34 15.21 0.96
C GLN A 79 15.09 13.97 0.45
N ASN A 80 14.39 12.84 0.36
CA ASN A 80 14.98 11.64 -0.19
C ASN A 80 15.08 11.80 -1.71
N ALA A 81 16.30 11.70 -2.23
CA ALA A 81 16.56 11.72 -3.68
C ALA A 81 16.18 10.38 -4.34
N THR A 82 16.33 9.29 -3.59
CA THR A 82 15.89 7.94 -3.96
C THR A 82 14.69 7.54 -3.12
N MET A 83 13.99 6.49 -3.52
CA MET A 83 12.87 6.05 -2.72
C MET A 83 13.30 5.40 -1.40
N GLY A 84 12.62 5.80 -0.32
CA GLY A 84 12.86 5.31 1.03
C GLY A 84 11.87 4.22 1.45
N SER A 85 11.78 4.01 2.75
CA SER A 85 10.90 3.00 3.35
C SER A 85 9.41 3.25 3.08
N THR A 86 8.61 2.19 3.22
CA THR A 86 7.15 2.24 3.07
C THR A 86 6.46 1.67 4.30
N TRP A 87 5.34 2.28 4.70
CA TRP A 87 4.49 1.77 5.78
C TRP A 87 3.06 1.57 5.29
N ILE A 88 2.44 0.49 5.77
CA ILE A 88 1.04 0.16 5.49
C ILE A 88 0.31 0.06 6.82
N PHE A 89 -0.71 0.89 7.02
CA PHE A 89 -1.61 0.78 8.17
C PHE A 89 -2.95 0.21 7.72
N HIS A 90 -3.51 -0.69 8.51
CA HIS A 90 -4.84 -1.26 8.32
C HIS A 90 -5.58 -1.25 9.65
N ARG A 91 -6.66 -0.44 9.74
CA ARG A 91 -7.50 -0.31 10.93
C ARG A 91 -6.69 -0.02 12.22
N GLY A 92 -5.70 0.87 12.13
CA GLY A 92 -4.86 1.26 13.26
C GLY A 92 -3.72 0.30 13.59
N GLN A 93 -3.60 -0.81 12.87
CA GLN A 93 -2.47 -1.74 12.95
C GLN A 93 -1.46 -1.42 11.85
N LEU A 94 -0.18 -1.48 12.18
CA LEU A 94 0.91 -1.46 11.21
C LEU A 94 1.09 -2.91 10.70
N GLY A 95 1.05 -3.16 9.39
CA GLY A 95 0.89 -4.51 8.82
C GLY A 95 1.81 -5.60 9.41
N GLY A 96 1.24 -6.58 10.10
CA GLY A 96 1.97 -7.67 10.79
C GLY A 96 2.41 -7.34 12.24
N TYR A 97 2.26 -6.09 12.67
CA TYR A 97 2.70 -5.62 13.99
C TYR A 97 1.55 -5.51 15.00
N THR A 98 1.90 -5.71 16.26
CA THR A 98 0.97 -5.49 17.38
C THR A 98 1.14 -4.08 17.95
N ARG A 99 0.04 -3.37 18.16
CA ARG A 99 0.05 -2.04 18.81
C ARG A 99 0.39 -2.19 20.30
N ILE A 100 1.26 -1.34 20.81
CA ILE A 100 1.68 -1.28 22.21
C ILE A 100 1.57 0.14 22.76
N ASN A 101 1.72 0.29 24.08
CA ASN A 101 1.79 1.59 24.73
C ASN A 101 3.25 2.05 24.92
N TYR A 102 3.45 3.31 25.31
CA TYR A 102 4.78 3.88 25.51
C TYR A 102 5.57 3.20 26.64
N GLN A 103 4.90 2.76 27.72
CA GLN A 103 5.58 2.10 28.85
C GLN A 103 6.20 0.77 28.41
N GLU A 104 5.44 -0.03 27.65
CA GLU A 104 5.94 -1.27 27.07
C GLU A 104 7.07 -1.02 26.07
N LEU A 105 6.91 -0.04 25.16
CA LEU A 105 7.97 0.33 24.22
C LEU A 105 9.26 0.68 24.98
N LYS A 106 9.16 1.57 25.97
CA LYS A 106 10.30 2.05 26.75
C LYS A 106 10.98 0.91 27.50
N ALA A 107 10.22 0.00 28.10
CA ALA A 107 10.77 -1.17 28.79
C ALA A 107 11.56 -2.08 27.84
N ARG A 108 11.03 -2.31 26.63
CA ARG A 108 11.68 -3.12 25.60
C ARG A 108 12.94 -2.46 25.06
N LEU A 109 12.89 -1.16 24.73
CA LEU A 109 14.07 -0.41 24.29
C LEU A 109 15.17 -0.39 25.35
N ARG A 110 14.82 -0.28 26.64
CA ARG A 110 15.79 -0.41 27.75
C ARG A 110 16.40 -1.80 27.85
N LYS A 111 15.64 -2.85 27.56
CA LYS A 111 16.15 -4.23 27.54
C LYS A 111 17.15 -4.39 26.40
N THR A 112 16.82 -3.92 25.19
CA THR A 112 17.72 -3.91 24.04
C THR A 112 19.01 -3.14 24.33
N ASP A 113 18.90 -1.98 24.99
CA ASP A 113 20.05 -1.19 25.45
C ASP A 113 20.93 -1.96 26.45
N ALA A 114 20.33 -2.57 27.48
CA ALA A 114 21.06 -3.37 28.46
C ALA A 114 21.80 -4.57 27.83
N GLU A 115 21.20 -5.20 26.81
CA GLU A 115 21.83 -6.28 26.03
C GLU A 115 22.96 -5.75 25.12
N ALA A 116 22.83 -4.52 24.59
CA ALA A 116 23.83 -3.87 23.76
C ALA A 116 24.97 -3.19 24.54
N GLY A 117 24.83 -3.02 25.85
CA GLY A 117 25.77 -2.31 26.74
C GLY A 117 27.20 -2.86 26.78
N SER A 118 27.46 -4.01 26.14
CA SER A 118 28.80 -4.54 25.89
C SER A 118 29.59 -3.77 24.80
N THR A 119 28.93 -2.87 24.05
CA THR A 119 29.50 -2.20 22.86
C THR A 119 30.00 -0.77 23.08
N GLY A 120 29.93 -0.23 24.30
CA GLY A 120 30.40 1.13 24.61
C GLY A 120 29.57 2.27 24.01
N THR A 121 28.37 1.98 23.50
CA THR A 121 27.42 2.96 22.96
C THR A 121 26.47 3.43 24.06
N ALA A 122 26.37 4.74 24.29
CA ALA A 122 25.40 5.34 25.19
C ALA A 122 24.03 5.47 24.49
N TYR A 123 22.99 4.89 25.07
CA TYR A 123 21.64 4.94 24.53
C TYR A 123 20.81 6.05 25.18
N HIS A 124 20.18 6.88 24.37
CA HIS A 124 19.43 8.05 24.82
C HIS A 124 17.98 7.99 24.34
N PHE A 125 17.04 8.26 25.24
CA PHE A 125 15.63 8.40 24.90
C PHE A 125 15.34 9.82 24.43
N ALA A 126 14.64 9.95 23.30
CA ALA A 126 14.21 11.23 22.77
C ALA A 126 13.13 11.86 23.67
N THR A 127 13.34 13.13 24.03
CA THR A 127 12.38 13.95 24.77
C THR A 127 11.32 14.52 23.85
N ILE A 128 10.11 14.80 24.37
CA ILE A 128 9.05 15.50 23.61
C ILE A 128 9.55 16.80 22.96
N LYS A 129 10.45 17.54 23.62
CA LYS A 129 11.07 18.74 23.06
C LYS A 129 11.86 18.43 21.78
N GLN A 130 12.70 17.39 21.80
CA GLN A 130 13.47 16.96 20.62
C GLN A 130 12.55 16.42 19.51
N LEU A 131 11.50 15.67 19.86
CA LEU A 131 10.51 15.19 18.90
C LEU A 131 9.80 16.36 18.21
N ASN A 132 9.38 17.38 18.97
CA ASN A 132 8.76 18.58 18.42
C ASN A 132 9.73 19.44 17.59
N GLN A 133 11.04 19.47 17.93
CA GLN A 133 12.06 20.09 17.09
C GLN A 133 12.19 19.39 15.74
N ALA A 134 12.18 18.05 15.73
CA ALA A 134 12.19 17.28 14.49
C ALA A 134 10.94 17.55 13.64
N LEU A 135 9.76 17.54 14.25
CA LEU A 135 8.49 17.87 13.58
C LEU A 135 8.50 19.30 13.00
N ALA A 136 8.95 20.29 13.76
CA ALA A 136 9.08 21.66 13.29
C ALA A 136 10.04 21.75 12.09
N LYS A 137 11.15 21.02 12.12
CA LYS A 137 12.10 20.97 10.99
C LYS A 137 11.51 20.31 9.75
N ALA A 138 10.66 19.29 9.94
CA ALA A 138 9.86 18.67 8.89
C ALA A 138 8.68 19.55 8.41
N LYS A 139 8.52 20.76 8.95
CA LYS A 139 7.38 21.68 8.69
C LYS A 139 6.02 21.06 9.03
N ALA A 140 5.99 20.17 10.03
CA ALA A 140 4.76 19.55 10.49
C ALA A 140 3.92 20.57 11.30
N HIS A 141 2.64 20.72 10.95
CA HIS A 141 1.70 21.58 11.68
C HIS A 141 1.03 20.85 12.86
N ILE A 142 1.83 20.13 13.65
CA ILE A 142 1.38 19.37 14.83
C ILE A 142 2.37 19.53 15.98
N THR A 143 1.88 19.36 17.20
CA THR A 143 2.70 19.40 18.42
C THR A 143 2.33 18.26 19.32
N ILE A 144 3.34 17.50 19.75
CA ILE A 144 3.22 16.43 20.72
C ILE A 144 3.24 17.05 22.11
N ARG A 145 2.26 16.70 22.94
CA ARG A 145 2.18 17.11 24.35
C ARG A 145 2.50 15.96 25.29
N HIS A 146 2.13 14.75 24.90
CA HIS A 146 2.35 13.53 25.66
C HIS A 146 2.82 12.41 24.75
N TYR A 147 3.60 11.46 25.27
CA TYR A 147 3.98 10.26 24.52
C TYR A 147 2.76 9.43 24.07
N SER A 148 1.64 9.52 24.79
CA SER A 148 0.36 8.92 24.39
C SER A 148 -0.26 9.50 23.13
N ASP A 149 0.27 10.63 22.63
CA ASP A 149 -0.13 11.23 21.36
C ASP A 149 0.41 10.44 20.15
N LEU A 150 1.38 9.56 20.39
CA LEU A 150 2.00 8.71 19.39
C LEU A 150 1.42 7.29 19.44
N SER A 151 1.49 6.59 18.31
CA SER A 151 1.18 5.17 18.21
C SER A 151 2.47 4.35 18.09
N TYR A 152 2.52 3.21 18.76
CA TYR A 152 3.70 2.37 18.87
C TYR A 152 3.38 0.93 18.52
N TYR A 153 4.36 0.24 17.95
CA TYR A 153 4.17 -1.09 17.36
C TYR A 153 5.36 -2.00 17.63
N ARG A 154 5.09 -3.29 17.82
CA ARG A 154 6.11 -4.34 17.93
C ARG A 154 5.94 -5.39 16.85
N ASP A 155 7.06 -5.95 16.40
CA ASP A 155 7.10 -7.09 15.50
C ASP A 155 7.18 -8.38 16.33
N GLY A 156 6.16 -9.22 16.23
CA GLY A 156 6.06 -10.44 17.01
C GLY A 156 6.22 -10.22 18.53
N THR A 157 6.94 -11.14 19.18
CA THR A 157 7.11 -11.15 20.64
C THR A 157 8.38 -10.46 21.12
N VAL A 158 9.38 -10.29 20.24
CA VAL A 158 10.75 -9.93 20.63
C VAL A 158 11.12 -8.51 20.18
N SER A 159 10.93 -8.15 18.92
CA SER A 159 11.46 -6.92 18.33
C SER A 159 10.47 -5.76 18.40
N VAL A 160 10.95 -4.54 18.68
CA VAL A 160 10.14 -3.31 18.63
C VAL A 160 10.61 -2.38 17.54
N GLN A 161 9.67 -1.69 16.90
CA GLN A 161 10.02 -0.50 16.13
C GLN A 161 10.46 0.58 17.11
N ASN A 162 11.64 1.15 16.90
CA ASN A 162 12.15 2.28 17.70
C ASN A 162 11.41 3.60 17.40
N ASN A 163 10.30 3.55 16.66
CA ASN A 163 9.58 4.71 16.17
C ASN A 163 8.24 4.89 16.87
N GLY A 164 7.92 6.14 17.20
CA GLY A 164 6.58 6.61 17.53
C GLY A 164 5.93 7.25 16.31
N PHE A 165 4.72 6.83 15.97
CA PHE A 165 4.02 7.27 14.76
C PHE A 165 2.95 8.32 15.08
N ILE A 166 2.92 9.38 14.29
CA ILE A 166 1.84 10.38 14.29
C ILE A 166 1.53 10.83 12.87
N ALA A 167 0.25 10.94 12.54
CA ALA A 167 -0.20 11.38 11.22
C ALA A 167 -0.96 12.71 11.30
N SER A 168 -0.84 13.53 10.26
CA SER A 168 -1.60 14.77 10.10
C SER A 168 -1.81 15.08 8.63
N GLY A 169 -3.08 15.22 8.24
CA GLY A 169 -3.48 15.32 6.83
C GLY A 169 -2.90 14.17 6.02
N HIS A 170 -2.06 14.52 5.05
CA HIS A 170 -1.42 13.60 4.11
C HIS A 170 0.04 13.28 4.43
N HIS A 171 0.42 13.44 5.71
CA HIS A 171 1.76 13.15 6.18
C HIS A 171 1.73 12.22 7.38
N LEU A 172 2.65 11.26 7.37
CA LEU A 172 2.98 10.41 8.51
C LEU A 172 4.40 10.72 8.94
N TYR A 173 4.61 10.81 10.25
CA TYR A 173 5.92 11.01 10.86
C TYR A 173 6.23 9.79 11.72
N ALA A 174 7.32 9.10 11.40
CA ALA A 174 7.90 8.07 12.27
C ALA A 174 9.06 8.70 13.02
N LEU A 175 8.88 8.90 14.33
CA LEU A 175 9.80 9.65 15.17
C LEU A 175 10.66 8.71 16.00
N SER A 176 11.98 8.84 15.91
CA SER A 176 12.91 8.00 16.66
C SER A 176 12.76 8.25 18.16
N MET A 177 12.36 7.21 18.89
CA MET A 177 12.10 7.28 20.33
C MET A 177 13.37 7.13 21.16
N ALA A 178 14.42 6.60 20.55
CA ALA A 178 15.75 6.54 21.13
C ALA A 178 16.84 6.49 20.06
N TYR A 179 18.07 6.76 20.46
CA TYR A 179 19.25 6.73 19.60
C TYR A 179 20.48 6.32 20.40
N GLY A 180 21.35 5.53 19.77
CA GLY A 180 22.67 5.19 20.31
C GLY A 180 23.71 6.22 19.87
N GLN A 181 24.68 6.48 20.73
CA GLN A 181 25.85 7.29 20.44
C GLN A 181 27.11 6.61 20.97
N SER A 182 28.09 6.34 20.11
CA SER A 182 29.43 5.96 20.58
C SER A 182 30.27 7.23 20.78
N SER A 183 31.23 7.21 21.71
CA SER A 183 32.14 8.34 21.95
C SER A 183 33.11 8.59 20.77
N ALA A 184 33.28 7.60 19.88
CA ALA A 184 34.12 7.68 18.69
C ALA A 184 33.41 8.28 17.47
N GLU A 185 32.07 8.25 17.43
CA GLU A 185 31.26 8.76 16.33
C GLU A 185 30.26 9.80 16.86
N LEU A 186 30.70 11.07 16.92
CA LEU A 186 29.78 12.21 16.96
C LEU A 186 29.04 12.29 15.61
N GLY A 187 28.03 11.43 15.44
CA GLY A 187 27.34 11.19 14.17
C GLY A 187 25.98 11.88 14.04
N GLY A 188 25.49 11.94 12.80
CA GLY A 188 24.13 12.39 12.50
C GLY A 188 23.09 11.33 12.92
N VAL A 189 22.25 11.67 13.89
CA VAL A 189 21.15 10.85 14.37
C VAL A 189 19.90 11.13 13.54
N GLU A 190 19.28 10.09 13.00
CA GLU A 190 17.95 10.21 12.38
C GLU A 190 16.88 10.36 13.47
N MET A 191 16.17 11.49 13.45
CA MET A 191 15.16 11.83 14.46
C MET A 191 13.72 11.70 13.96
N ALA A 192 13.51 11.81 12.65
CA ALA A 192 12.22 11.60 12.05
C ALA A 192 12.35 11.12 10.60
N GLN A 193 11.46 10.22 10.21
CA GLN A 193 11.17 9.92 8.81
C GLN A 193 9.81 10.54 8.46
N VAL A 194 9.76 11.20 7.30
CA VAL A 194 8.57 11.89 6.82
C VAL A 194 8.01 11.14 5.63
N PHE A 195 6.73 10.80 5.67
CA PHE A 195 6.04 10.03 4.64
C PHE A 195 4.82 10.77 4.10
N THR A 196 4.38 10.42 2.89
CA THR A 196 3.09 10.84 2.33
C THR A 196 2.26 9.66 1.86
N ASP A 197 0.93 9.85 1.84
CA ASP A 197 -0.05 8.99 1.20
C ASP A 197 -0.49 9.49 -0.20
N LYS A 198 0.05 10.62 -0.67
CA LYS A 198 -0.28 11.21 -1.98
C LYS A 198 0.64 10.77 -3.10
N GLY A 199 0.15 10.97 -4.33
CA GLY A 199 0.91 10.75 -5.56
C GLY A 199 0.88 9.31 -6.05
N PHE A 200 -0.10 8.51 -5.58
CA PHE A 200 -0.28 7.13 -6.01
C PHE A 200 -1.60 6.93 -6.72
N THR A 201 -1.57 6.10 -7.76
CA THR A 201 -2.77 5.58 -8.42
C THR A 201 -3.19 4.27 -7.78
N ALA A 202 -4.49 4.08 -7.57
CA ALA A 202 -5.05 2.87 -6.96
C ALA A 202 -6.35 2.45 -7.67
N PRO A 203 -6.69 1.16 -7.69
CA PRO A 203 -8.02 0.71 -8.08
C PRO A 203 -9.08 1.30 -7.15
N ARG A 204 -10.05 2.02 -7.72
CA ARG A 204 -11.12 2.71 -6.97
C ARG A 204 -12.30 1.81 -6.66
N HIS A 205 -12.52 0.77 -7.46
CA HIS A 205 -13.63 -0.17 -7.35
C HIS A 205 -13.10 -1.59 -7.41
N HIS A 206 -13.75 -2.49 -6.67
CA HIS A 206 -13.51 -3.92 -6.79
C HIS A 206 -14.08 -4.43 -8.12
N LEU A 207 -13.31 -5.26 -8.83
CA LEU A 207 -13.68 -5.81 -10.13
C LEU A 207 -13.96 -7.32 -10.01
N GLY A 208 -15.08 -7.75 -10.59
CA GLY A 208 -15.41 -9.16 -10.74
C GLY A 208 -14.70 -9.82 -11.93
N ASN A 209 -14.64 -11.15 -11.94
CA ASN A 209 -13.93 -11.94 -12.97
C ASN A 209 -14.38 -11.60 -14.40
N ARG A 210 -15.69 -11.39 -14.64
CA ARG A 210 -16.22 -11.01 -15.96
C ARG A 210 -15.71 -9.65 -16.44
N GLN A 211 -15.49 -8.71 -15.52
CA GLN A 211 -15.04 -7.36 -15.87
C GLN A 211 -13.58 -7.36 -16.30
N ILE A 212 -12.74 -8.23 -15.71
CA ILE A 212 -11.33 -8.34 -16.04
C ILE A 212 -11.03 -9.33 -17.18
N ALA A 213 -11.94 -10.28 -17.46
CA ALA A 213 -11.76 -11.26 -18.53
C ALA A 213 -11.72 -10.62 -19.92
N GLY A 214 -10.82 -11.08 -20.78
CA GLY A 214 -10.60 -10.58 -22.14
C GLY A 214 -9.13 -10.35 -22.44
N ASN A 215 -8.86 -9.77 -23.61
CA ASN A 215 -7.51 -9.48 -24.06
C ASN A 215 -7.10 -8.07 -23.65
N TRP A 216 -5.85 -7.93 -23.23
CA TRP A 216 -5.24 -6.72 -22.71
C TRP A 216 -4.02 -6.41 -23.55
N VAL A 217 -3.96 -5.20 -24.09
CA VAL A 217 -2.95 -4.82 -25.09
C VAL A 217 -2.29 -3.52 -24.66
N ASP A 218 -0.96 -3.50 -24.60
CA ASP A 218 -0.18 -2.25 -24.52
C ASP A 218 0.13 -1.76 -25.93
N ASN A 219 0.63 -2.66 -26.78
CA ASN A 219 0.93 -2.42 -28.19
C ASN A 219 0.76 -3.73 -29.02
N GLU A 220 1.00 -3.66 -30.33
CA GLU A 220 0.77 -4.80 -31.25
C GLU A 220 1.59 -6.06 -30.97
N TYR A 221 2.69 -5.95 -30.23
CA TYR A 221 3.56 -7.07 -29.85
C TYR A 221 3.46 -7.47 -28.37
N ASP A 222 2.68 -6.74 -27.58
CA ASP A 222 2.56 -6.96 -26.13
C ASP A 222 1.09 -7.05 -25.73
N ALA A 223 0.63 -8.29 -25.69
CA ALA A 223 -0.74 -8.64 -25.42
C ALA A 223 -0.81 -9.79 -24.40
N LEU A 224 -1.81 -9.70 -23.53
CA LEU A 224 -2.07 -10.60 -22.42
C LEU A 224 -3.51 -11.04 -22.49
N GLN A 225 -3.81 -12.26 -22.02
CA GLN A 225 -5.17 -12.75 -21.98
C GLN A 225 -5.58 -13.06 -20.54
N VAL A 226 -6.73 -12.56 -20.12
CA VAL A 226 -7.35 -12.94 -18.84
C VAL A 226 -8.54 -13.83 -19.11
N ARG A 227 -8.49 -15.05 -18.62
CA ARG A 227 -9.54 -16.05 -18.83
C ARG A 227 -9.64 -16.98 -17.64
N ASP A 228 -10.88 -17.29 -17.25
CA ASP A 228 -11.18 -18.24 -16.17
C ASP A 228 -10.45 -17.94 -14.84
N GLY A 229 -10.20 -16.66 -14.57
CA GLY A 229 -9.50 -16.20 -13.37
C GLY A 229 -7.97 -16.31 -13.44
N GLN A 230 -7.41 -16.65 -14.59
CA GLN A 230 -5.97 -16.70 -14.85
C GLN A 230 -5.56 -15.59 -15.82
N LEU A 231 -4.36 -15.06 -15.63
CA LEU A 231 -3.68 -14.19 -16.59
C LEU A 231 -2.66 -15.03 -17.33
N TYR A 232 -2.69 -14.96 -18.65
CA TYR A 232 -1.79 -15.65 -19.56
C TYR A 232 -0.89 -14.64 -20.25
N VAL A 233 0.39 -14.96 -20.32
CA VAL A 233 1.42 -14.22 -21.05
C VAL A 233 1.91 -15.14 -22.16
N THR A 234 1.85 -14.67 -23.39
CA THR A 234 2.42 -15.40 -24.53
C THR A 234 3.71 -14.71 -24.93
N GLY A 235 4.79 -15.47 -25.01
CA GLY A 235 6.11 -15.01 -25.45
C GLY A 235 6.76 -16.05 -26.36
N GLY A 236 7.87 -15.69 -27.01
CA GLY A 236 8.55 -16.60 -27.93
C GLY A 236 9.33 -15.88 -29.00
N SER A 237 10.11 -16.64 -29.77
CA SER A 237 10.85 -16.12 -30.93
C SER A 237 10.88 -17.18 -32.02
N GLY A 238 10.62 -16.79 -33.27
CA GLY A 238 10.51 -17.72 -34.38
C GLY A 238 9.35 -18.70 -34.19
N ASN A 239 9.61 -20.00 -34.37
CA ASN A 239 8.58 -21.06 -34.24
C ASN A 239 8.35 -21.49 -32.78
N PHE A 240 9.17 -21.03 -31.83
CA PHE A 240 9.02 -21.37 -30.42
C PHE A 240 8.03 -20.40 -29.77
N THR A 241 6.90 -20.94 -29.31
CA THR A 241 5.90 -20.21 -28.53
C THR A 241 5.88 -20.77 -27.12
N SER A 242 5.97 -19.90 -26.12
CA SER A 242 5.81 -20.22 -24.71
C SER A 242 4.64 -19.43 -24.15
N VAL A 243 3.74 -20.13 -23.49
CA VAL A 243 2.63 -19.51 -22.77
C VAL A 243 2.84 -19.77 -21.29
N SER A 244 2.94 -18.71 -20.50
CA SER A 244 2.90 -18.80 -19.05
C SER A 244 1.55 -18.31 -18.51
N ARG A 245 1.21 -18.74 -17.29
CA ARG A 245 -0.02 -18.32 -16.62
C ARG A 245 0.16 -18.17 -15.11
N THR A 246 -0.67 -17.32 -14.55
CA THR A 246 -0.76 -17.07 -13.12
C THR A 246 -2.20 -16.82 -12.73
N ASN A 247 -2.55 -17.03 -11.47
CA ASN A 247 -3.89 -16.71 -10.98
C ASN A 247 -4.05 -15.20 -10.82
N VAL A 248 -5.22 -14.69 -11.21
CA VAL A 248 -5.66 -13.34 -10.86
C VAL A 248 -6.29 -13.37 -9.46
N GLU A 249 -5.47 -13.08 -8.47
CA GLU A 249 -5.82 -13.04 -7.07
C GLU A 249 -6.80 -11.89 -6.76
N ASP A 250 -7.75 -12.19 -5.87
CA ASP A 250 -8.72 -11.24 -5.34
C ASP A 250 -8.38 -10.93 -3.89
N LEU A 251 -7.69 -9.80 -3.65
CA LEU A 251 -7.19 -9.49 -2.31
C LEU A 251 -8.33 -9.23 -1.32
N ALA A 252 -9.53 -8.85 -1.81
CA ALA A 252 -10.68 -8.62 -0.96
C ALA A 252 -11.21 -9.92 -0.31
N LYS A 253 -10.86 -11.09 -0.87
CA LYS A 253 -11.22 -12.42 -0.34
C LYS A 253 -10.20 -12.97 0.65
N GLN A 254 -9.01 -12.36 0.73
CA GLN A 254 -7.97 -12.82 1.65
C GLN A 254 -8.14 -12.16 3.03
N SER A 255 -7.78 -12.89 4.08
CA SER A 255 -7.74 -12.30 5.42
C SER A 255 -6.58 -11.31 5.53
N ALA A 256 -6.77 -10.22 6.28
CA ALA A 256 -5.69 -9.26 6.52
C ALA A 256 -4.45 -9.95 7.13
N THR A 257 -4.66 -10.85 8.10
CA THR A 257 -3.57 -11.59 8.75
C THR A 257 -2.73 -12.39 7.75
N SER A 258 -3.38 -13.17 6.88
CA SER A 258 -2.65 -13.96 5.87
C SER A 258 -1.95 -13.04 4.87
N LEU A 259 -2.62 -11.99 4.42
CA LEU A 259 -2.09 -11.06 3.43
C LEU A 259 -0.84 -10.33 3.96
N TYR A 260 -0.86 -9.79 5.19
CA TYR A 260 0.30 -9.09 5.76
C TYR A 260 1.46 -10.01 6.17
N ALA A 261 1.20 -11.30 6.38
CA ALA A 261 2.24 -12.32 6.57
C ALA A 261 2.81 -12.87 5.24
N SER A 262 2.26 -12.41 4.11
CA SER A 262 2.60 -12.88 2.76
C SER A 262 3.64 -11.97 2.08
N ARG A 263 3.91 -12.14 0.77
CA ARG A 263 4.73 -11.19 -0.02
C ARG A 263 4.07 -9.84 -0.26
N TYR A 264 2.78 -9.70 0.03
CA TYR A 264 1.99 -8.50 -0.24
C TYR A 264 2.65 -7.19 0.24
N PRO A 265 3.18 -7.05 1.48
CA PRO A 265 3.81 -5.80 1.89
C PRO A 265 5.00 -5.41 1.00
N THR A 266 5.81 -6.38 0.60
CA THR A 266 6.94 -6.17 -0.32
C THR A 266 6.45 -5.80 -1.72
N GLN A 267 5.41 -6.46 -2.23
CA GLN A 267 4.84 -6.14 -3.54
C GLN A 267 4.21 -4.74 -3.57
N VAL A 268 3.53 -4.34 -2.49
CA VAL A 268 3.02 -2.97 -2.33
C VAL A 268 4.16 -1.97 -2.35
N ALA A 269 5.26 -2.25 -1.62
CA ALA A 269 6.42 -1.38 -1.63
C ALA A 269 6.94 -1.19 -3.06
N THR A 270 7.14 -2.29 -3.80
CA THR A 270 7.53 -2.30 -5.23
C THR A 270 6.57 -1.48 -6.09
N ALA A 271 5.25 -1.66 -5.93
CA ALA A 271 4.24 -0.91 -6.68
C ALA A 271 4.30 0.60 -6.43
N MET A 272 4.59 1.00 -5.18
CA MET A 272 4.75 2.41 -4.82
C MET A 272 5.97 3.05 -5.49
N TYR A 273 6.96 2.25 -5.93
CA TYR A 273 8.05 2.75 -6.78
C TYR A 273 7.57 3.18 -8.14
N ALA A 274 6.61 2.46 -8.71
CA ALA A 274 5.99 2.81 -9.97
C ALA A 274 4.83 3.84 -9.83
N GLY A 275 4.58 4.36 -8.62
CA GLY A 275 3.50 5.33 -8.39
C GLY A 275 2.11 4.69 -8.21
N TYR A 276 2.04 3.43 -7.79
CA TYR A 276 0.79 2.69 -7.55
C TYR A 276 0.67 2.21 -6.11
N THR A 277 -0.56 2.09 -5.61
CA THR A 277 -0.86 1.35 -4.36
C THR A 277 -1.83 0.22 -4.65
N ILE A 278 -1.83 -0.78 -3.78
CA ILE A 278 -2.61 -2.01 -3.97
C ILE A 278 -3.53 -2.21 -2.76
N PRO A 279 -4.68 -1.49 -2.69
CA PRO A 279 -5.62 -1.64 -1.58
C PRO A 279 -6.24 -3.03 -1.56
N GLN A 280 -6.20 -3.71 -0.41
CA GLN A 280 -6.78 -5.05 -0.23
C GLN A 280 -8.25 -5.08 -0.66
N ALA A 281 -9.00 -4.01 -0.38
CA ALA A 281 -10.44 -3.96 -0.61
C ALA A 281 -10.86 -3.96 -2.09
N THR A 282 -9.99 -3.50 -2.98
CA THR A 282 -10.35 -3.22 -4.39
C THR A 282 -9.42 -3.89 -5.38
N ALA A 283 -8.20 -4.26 -4.97
CA ALA A 283 -7.20 -4.78 -5.88
C ALA A 283 -7.53 -6.19 -6.38
N ARG A 284 -7.50 -6.32 -7.70
CA ARG A 284 -7.27 -7.58 -8.41
C ARG A 284 -5.85 -7.53 -8.94
N VAL A 285 -5.09 -8.57 -8.67
CA VAL A 285 -3.66 -8.63 -8.99
C VAL A 285 -3.29 -9.98 -9.56
N ALA A 286 -2.28 -9.99 -10.41
CA ALA A 286 -1.58 -11.19 -10.83
C ALA A 286 -0.09 -10.92 -10.67
N GLY A 287 0.71 -11.97 -10.60
CA GLY A 287 2.17 -11.85 -10.61
C GLY A 287 2.77 -13.04 -11.33
N ASP A 288 3.86 -12.82 -12.02
CA ASP A 288 4.78 -13.88 -12.40
C ASP A 288 6.12 -13.64 -11.67
N GLN A 289 7.20 -14.30 -12.08
CA GLN A 289 8.51 -14.10 -11.45
C GLN A 289 9.07 -12.69 -11.67
N GLU A 290 8.69 -12.02 -12.75
CA GLU A 290 9.32 -10.82 -13.28
C GLU A 290 8.43 -9.59 -13.15
N TYR A 291 7.11 -9.77 -13.29
CA TYR A 291 6.13 -8.72 -13.39
C TYR A 291 4.99 -8.88 -12.37
N MET A 292 4.46 -7.73 -11.98
CA MET A 292 3.22 -7.61 -11.24
C MET A 292 2.16 -6.94 -12.12
N TYR A 293 0.95 -7.46 -12.11
CA TYR A 293 -0.17 -6.94 -12.87
C TYR A 293 -1.23 -6.42 -11.91
N LEU A 294 -1.66 -5.17 -12.08
CA LEU A 294 -2.67 -4.52 -11.26
C LEU A 294 -3.81 -4.00 -12.14
N PHE A 295 -5.01 -4.54 -11.95
CA PHE A 295 -6.21 -4.06 -12.65
C PHE A 295 -6.71 -2.79 -11.97
N LEU A 296 -6.68 -1.67 -12.69
CA LEU A 296 -7.12 -0.35 -12.19
C LEU A 296 -8.61 -0.11 -12.42
N SER A 297 -9.14 -0.65 -13.53
CA SER A 297 -10.54 -0.57 -13.93
C SER A 297 -10.89 -1.71 -14.90
N SER A 298 -12.14 -1.80 -15.35
CA SER A 298 -12.56 -2.80 -16.34
C SER A 298 -11.93 -2.63 -17.73
N THR A 299 -11.22 -1.52 -17.98
CA THR A 299 -10.59 -1.22 -19.28
C THR A 299 -9.11 -0.85 -19.18
N LYS A 300 -8.55 -0.79 -17.96
CA LYS A 300 -7.14 -0.42 -17.73
C LYS A 300 -6.47 -1.32 -16.70
N MET A 301 -5.33 -1.89 -17.07
CA MET A 301 -4.42 -2.65 -16.22
C MET A 301 -3.02 -2.04 -16.33
N VAL A 302 -2.20 -2.21 -15.31
CA VAL A 302 -0.77 -1.87 -15.38
C VAL A 302 0.08 -3.09 -15.08
N ARG A 303 1.14 -3.28 -15.87
CA ARG A 303 2.23 -4.21 -15.59
C ARG A 303 3.37 -3.41 -14.95
N LEU A 304 3.87 -3.88 -13.83
CA LEU A 304 4.83 -3.18 -12.97
C LEU A 304 6.10 -4.03 -12.85
N LYS A 305 7.25 -3.42 -13.12
CA LYS A 305 8.60 -4.02 -12.97
C LYS A 305 9.61 -2.93 -12.67
N ASP A 306 10.48 -3.15 -11.70
CA ASP A 306 11.64 -2.29 -11.38
C ASP A 306 11.32 -0.78 -11.28
N GLY A 307 10.14 -0.44 -10.73
CA GLY A 307 9.70 0.96 -10.60
C GLY A 307 9.11 1.59 -11.88
N HIS A 308 8.98 0.82 -12.96
CA HIS A 308 8.35 1.21 -14.21
C HIS A 308 6.94 0.61 -14.33
N ALA A 309 6.08 1.30 -15.07
CA ALA A 309 4.71 0.87 -15.35
C ALA A 309 4.44 0.89 -16.86
N THR A 310 4.01 -0.25 -17.39
CA THR A 310 3.44 -0.39 -18.74
C THR A 310 1.93 -0.45 -18.64
N VAL A 311 1.21 0.28 -19.49
CA VAL A 311 -0.24 0.43 -19.39
C VAL A 311 -0.92 -0.43 -20.44
N PHE A 312 -1.71 -1.40 -19.99
CA PHE A 312 -2.52 -2.23 -20.86
C PHE A 312 -3.96 -1.72 -20.92
N HIS A 313 -4.51 -1.70 -22.11
CA HIS A 313 -5.90 -1.41 -22.40
C HIS A 313 -6.65 -2.67 -22.79
N LYS A 314 -7.88 -2.81 -22.29
CA LYS A 314 -8.71 -3.95 -22.68
C LYS A 314 -9.13 -3.79 -24.15
N SER A 315 -8.80 -4.75 -24.99
CA SER A 315 -9.18 -4.72 -26.40
C SER A 315 -10.70 -4.92 -26.54
N THR A 316 -11.32 -4.06 -27.35
CA THR A 316 -12.72 -4.16 -27.77
C THR A 316 -12.84 -4.65 -29.22
N ALA A 317 -11.72 -4.69 -29.96
CA ALA A 317 -11.67 -5.13 -31.34
C ALA A 317 -11.49 -6.64 -31.41
N LYS A 318 -12.16 -7.26 -32.39
CA LYS A 318 -12.06 -8.68 -32.74
C LYS A 318 -10.84 -9.01 -33.61
N SER A 319 -9.82 -8.16 -33.64
CA SER A 319 -8.64 -8.35 -34.51
C SER A 319 -7.33 -7.98 -33.81
N VAL A 320 -6.27 -8.70 -34.17
CA VAL A 320 -4.90 -8.78 -33.58
C VAL A 320 -4.84 -9.39 -32.17
N ALA A 321 -5.88 -9.17 -31.35
CA ALA A 321 -6.02 -9.83 -30.04
C ALA A 321 -6.31 -11.35 -30.12
N ASP A 322 -6.56 -11.88 -31.31
CA ASP A 322 -6.77 -13.31 -31.56
C ASP A 322 -5.44 -14.11 -31.57
N ASP A 323 -4.29 -13.48 -31.87
CA ASP A 323 -2.97 -14.13 -31.81
C ASP A 323 -2.43 -14.25 -30.38
N ALA A 324 -2.89 -13.39 -29.47
CA ALA A 324 -2.68 -13.54 -28.02
C ALA A 324 -3.63 -14.57 -27.38
N HIS A 325 -4.49 -15.22 -28.17
CA HIS A 325 -5.28 -16.32 -27.65
C HIS A 325 -4.34 -17.48 -27.36
N VAL A 326 -4.37 -17.92 -26.10
CA VAL A 326 -3.73 -19.16 -25.73
C VAL A 326 -4.32 -20.27 -26.59
N ASP A 327 -3.49 -20.92 -27.41
CA ASP A 327 -3.95 -21.94 -28.34
C ASP A 327 -4.78 -23.04 -27.64
N ALA A 328 -5.75 -23.61 -28.35
CA ALA A 328 -6.64 -24.63 -27.78
C ALA A 328 -5.90 -25.90 -27.33
N HIS A 329 -4.84 -26.30 -28.04
CA HIS A 329 -3.95 -27.39 -27.65
C HIS A 329 -3.16 -27.04 -26.39
N VAL A 330 -2.59 -25.84 -26.31
CA VAL A 330 -1.89 -25.37 -25.09
C VAL A 330 -2.82 -25.37 -23.88
N ARG A 331 -4.07 -24.90 -24.03
CA ARG A 331 -5.07 -24.98 -22.94
C ARG A 331 -5.40 -26.42 -22.55
N ARG A 332 -5.44 -27.36 -23.49
CA ARG A 332 -5.63 -28.79 -23.19
C ARG A 332 -4.46 -29.35 -22.41
N VAL A 333 -3.22 -28.97 -22.75
CA VAL A 333 -2.02 -29.36 -21.99
C VAL A 333 -2.09 -28.85 -20.56
N PHE A 334 -2.38 -27.56 -20.35
CA PHE A 334 -2.59 -26.99 -19.00
C PHE A 334 -3.65 -27.75 -18.20
N ALA A 335 -4.82 -28.01 -18.81
CA ALA A 335 -5.92 -28.70 -18.15
C ALA A 335 -5.60 -30.17 -17.82
N ALA A 336 -4.79 -30.84 -18.64
CA ALA A 336 -4.33 -32.20 -18.36
C ALA A 336 -3.26 -32.20 -17.25
N ALA A 337 -2.32 -31.26 -17.29
CA ALA A 337 -1.26 -31.11 -16.30
C ALA A 337 -1.82 -30.84 -14.90
N ASP A 338 -2.80 -29.93 -14.79
CA ASP A 338 -3.44 -29.60 -13.50
C ASP A 338 -4.20 -30.79 -12.88
N ARG A 339 -4.59 -31.80 -13.69
CA ARG A 339 -5.25 -33.02 -13.20
C ARG A 339 -4.28 -34.13 -12.84
N GLN A 340 -3.05 -34.07 -13.34
CA GLN A 340 -2.07 -35.16 -13.22
C GLN A 340 -1.62 -35.37 -11.77
N ARG A 341 -1.39 -34.28 -11.02
CA ARG A 341 -0.83 -34.35 -9.67
C ARG A 341 -1.42 -33.27 -8.76
N GLN A 342 -1.97 -33.69 -7.62
CA GLN A 342 -2.54 -32.76 -6.64
C GLN A 342 -1.43 -31.90 -6.01
N GLY A 343 -1.67 -30.59 -5.92
CA GLY A 343 -0.73 -29.64 -5.30
C GLY A 343 0.41 -29.18 -6.20
N THR A 344 0.35 -29.50 -7.49
CA THR A 344 1.23 -28.96 -8.54
C THR A 344 0.39 -28.50 -9.72
N TYR A 345 0.82 -27.44 -10.37
CA TYR A 345 0.11 -26.78 -11.46
C TYR A 345 1.10 -26.46 -12.57
N ALA A 346 0.67 -26.54 -13.82
CA ALA A 346 1.51 -26.08 -14.91
C ALA A 346 1.48 -24.54 -14.97
N ASP A 347 2.62 -23.87 -14.76
CA ASP A 347 2.73 -22.40 -14.91
C ASP A 347 3.20 -21.98 -16.30
N ALA A 348 3.90 -22.86 -17.03
CA ALA A 348 4.28 -22.60 -18.42
C ALA A 348 4.14 -23.85 -19.31
N VAL A 349 3.80 -23.61 -20.57
CA VAL A 349 3.77 -24.60 -21.65
C VAL A 349 4.48 -24.00 -22.85
N SER A 350 5.52 -24.67 -23.34
CA SER A 350 6.32 -24.23 -24.48
C SER A 350 6.26 -25.26 -25.60
N THR A 351 5.99 -24.83 -26.83
CA THR A 351 5.99 -25.73 -27.99
C THR A 351 7.41 -26.14 -28.34
N LEU A 352 7.67 -27.45 -28.38
CA LEU A 352 8.95 -28.02 -28.83
C LEU A 352 8.88 -28.43 -30.31
N ASP A 353 7.80 -29.09 -30.70
CA ASP A 353 7.52 -29.55 -32.07
C ASP A 353 5.99 -29.71 -32.25
N ASP A 354 5.52 -30.06 -33.45
CA ASP A 354 4.10 -30.31 -33.68
C ASP A 354 3.55 -31.38 -32.72
N GLY A 355 2.51 -31.02 -31.99
CA GLY A 355 1.91 -31.86 -30.95
C GLY A 355 2.77 -32.13 -29.71
N THR A 356 3.97 -31.56 -29.58
CA THR A 356 4.89 -31.81 -28.45
C THR A 356 5.27 -30.53 -27.70
N TYR A 357 5.22 -30.59 -26.38
CA TYR A 357 5.37 -29.43 -25.51
C TYR A 357 6.29 -29.74 -24.32
N GLU A 358 7.05 -28.75 -23.88
CA GLU A 358 7.63 -28.70 -22.54
C GLU A 358 6.60 -28.08 -21.59
N VAL A 359 6.45 -28.65 -20.41
CA VAL A 359 5.54 -28.19 -19.36
C VAL A 359 6.32 -27.99 -18.08
N VAL A 360 6.21 -26.79 -17.52
CA VAL A 360 6.84 -26.41 -16.25
C VAL A 360 5.79 -26.47 -15.16
N PHE A 361 6.08 -27.19 -14.08
CA PHE A 361 5.21 -27.38 -12.94
C PHE A 361 5.71 -26.59 -11.73
N VAL A 362 4.76 -26.01 -10.99
CA VAL A 362 4.98 -25.27 -9.75
C VAL A 362 3.96 -25.68 -8.69
N HIS A 363 4.24 -25.40 -7.42
CA HIS A 363 3.33 -25.69 -6.32
C HIS A 363 2.18 -24.69 -6.16
N THR A 364 2.21 -23.57 -6.87
CA THR A 364 1.18 -22.53 -6.78
C THR A 364 1.19 -21.59 -7.96
N LEU A 365 0.00 -21.14 -8.36
CA LEU A 365 -0.19 -20.06 -9.34
C LEU A 365 -0.51 -18.71 -8.67
N ASN A 366 -0.55 -18.64 -7.34
CA ASN A 366 -0.82 -17.41 -6.58
C ASN A 366 0.49 -16.68 -6.24
N MET A 367 1.17 -16.17 -7.27
CA MET A 367 2.54 -15.66 -7.14
C MET A 367 2.67 -14.29 -6.52
N PHE A 368 1.58 -13.52 -6.49
CA PHE A 368 1.61 -12.20 -5.90
C PHE A 368 1.64 -12.29 -4.36
N THR A 369 0.90 -13.23 -3.75
CA THR A 369 0.86 -13.37 -2.29
C THR A 369 1.80 -14.43 -1.71
N GLN A 370 2.02 -15.58 -2.34
CA GLN A 370 2.74 -16.66 -1.67
C GLN A 370 4.22 -16.38 -1.36
N THR A 371 4.64 -16.67 -0.13
CA THR A 371 5.99 -16.43 0.43
C THR A 371 7.05 -17.45 0.05
N ASN A 372 6.65 -18.70 -0.20
CA ASN A 372 7.55 -19.79 -0.51
C ASN A 372 7.45 -20.15 -1.99
N TYR A 373 7.92 -19.25 -2.85
CA TYR A 373 8.38 -19.65 -4.18
C TYR A 373 9.79 -20.21 -4.01
N MET A 374 9.92 -21.40 -3.41
CA MET A 374 11.12 -22.18 -3.67
C MET A 374 10.98 -22.64 -5.12
N ASP A 375 11.96 -22.33 -5.95
CA ASP A 375 11.99 -22.61 -7.39
C ASP A 375 12.14 -24.12 -7.65
N GLN A 376 11.20 -24.91 -7.12
CA GLN A 376 11.04 -26.34 -7.35
C GLN A 376 10.21 -26.50 -8.61
N ARG A 377 10.83 -26.13 -9.73
CA ARG A 377 10.27 -26.33 -11.06
C ARG A 377 10.56 -27.75 -11.50
N ASP A 378 9.50 -28.50 -11.72
CA ASP A 378 9.59 -29.81 -12.37
C ASP A 378 9.28 -29.61 -13.86
N TYR A 379 10.09 -30.20 -14.73
CA TYR A 379 9.93 -30.12 -16.18
C TYR A 379 9.46 -31.48 -16.69
N GLN A 380 8.45 -31.48 -17.56
CA GLN A 380 7.99 -32.68 -18.25
C GLN A 380 7.71 -32.38 -19.71
N GLN A 381 7.82 -33.39 -20.56
CA GLN A 381 7.34 -33.31 -21.93
C GLN A 381 5.90 -33.80 -21.99
N ALA A 382 5.03 -33.01 -22.61
CA ALA A 382 3.68 -33.41 -22.97
C ALA A 382 3.57 -33.68 -24.48
N THR A 383 2.80 -34.69 -24.87
CA THR A 383 2.48 -34.97 -26.27
C THR A 383 0.97 -35.09 -26.44
N ILE A 384 0.44 -34.51 -27.52
CA ILE A 384 -0.97 -34.61 -27.90
C ILE A 384 -1.11 -35.60 -29.05
N HIS A 385 -1.86 -36.67 -28.84
CA HIS A 385 -2.22 -37.64 -29.87
C HIS A 385 -3.73 -37.93 -29.79
N ASP A 386 -4.44 -37.82 -30.91
CA ASP A 386 -5.91 -38.00 -30.98
C ASP A 386 -6.71 -37.18 -29.94
N GLY A 387 -6.19 -35.99 -29.59
CA GLY A 387 -6.81 -35.10 -28.59
C GLY A 387 -6.56 -35.51 -27.12
N GLN A 388 -5.84 -36.60 -26.87
CA GLN A 388 -5.38 -36.99 -25.53
C GLN A 388 -3.98 -36.43 -25.25
N VAL A 389 -3.75 -36.01 -24.01
CA VAL A 389 -2.45 -35.50 -23.54
C VAL A 389 -1.77 -36.57 -22.70
N THR A 390 -0.53 -36.91 -23.03
CA THR A 390 0.34 -37.79 -22.24
C THR A 390 1.56 -37.03 -21.76
N PHE A 391 2.14 -37.44 -20.62
CA PHE A 391 3.29 -36.80 -20.00
C PHE A 391 4.44 -37.80 -19.80
N LYS A 392 5.68 -37.35 -19.96
CA LYS A 392 6.89 -38.08 -19.58
C LYS A 392 7.89 -37.13 -18.90
N GLU A 393 8.66 -37.66 -17.96
CA GLU A 393 9.77 -36.92 -17.36
C GLU A 393 10.83 -36.60 -18.43
N MET A 394 11.49 -35.45 -18.26
CA MET A 394 12.56 -34.97 -19.14
C MET A 394 13.94 -35.18 -18.52
#